data_AF-A0A1H7WUH2-F1
#
_entry.id   AF-A0A1H7WUH2-F1
#
_cell.length_a   1.000
_cell.length_b   1.000
_cell.length_c   1.000
_cell.angle_alpha   90.00
_cell.angle_beta   90.00
_cell.angle_gamma   90.00
#
_symmetry.space_group_name_H-M   'P 1'
#
loop_
_entity.id
_entity.type
_entity.pdbx_description
1 polymer ?
#
loop_
_entity_poly.entity_id
_entity_poly.type
_entity_poly.pdbx_seq_one_letter_code
_entity_poly.pdbx_strand_id
1 'polypeptide(L)'
;MGADEGVLSVGAAHGGLGLRAGALHGRAREWHRNGQLAEDGEYEYGITLWAKQWDENGVLEEDYTLTESESDHRTLLHFRALHGGASWP
;
A
#
# COMPACT_ATOMS: atom_id res chain seq x y z
N MET A 1 -26.58 -13.50 4.86
CA MET A 1 -25.90 -12.35 5.52
C MET A 1 -24.57 -12.22 4.79
N GLY A 2 -24.52 -11.28 3.85
CA GLY A 2 -23.52 -11.24 2.79
C GLY A 2 -22.19 -10.71 3.29
N ALA A 3 -21.12 -11.42 2.92
CA ALA A 3 -19.79 -10.84 2.85
C ALA A 3 -19.81 -9.87 1.67
N ASP A 4 -19.79 -8.57 1.95
CA ASP A 4 -19.51 -7.54 0.95
C ASP A 4 -18.05 -7.15 1.16
N GLU A 5 -17.24 -7.65 0.24
CA GLU A 5 -15.79 -7.49 0.15
C GLU A 5 -15.48 -6.01 -0.04
N GLY A 6 -14.85 -5.37 0.95
CA GLY A 6 -14.26 -4.05 0.78
C GLY A 6 -13.24 -4.12 -0.35
N VAL A 7 -13.57 -3.56 -1.51
CA VAL A 7 -12.73 -3.62 -2.70
C VAL A 7 -11.49 -2.77 -2.47
N LEU A 8 -10.37 -3.41 -2.17
CA LEU A 8 -9.03 -2.86 -2.40
C LEU A 8 -8.91 -2.54 -3.90
N SER A 9 -9.01 -1.28 -4.28
CA SER A 9 -8.61 -0.82 -5.62
C SER A 9 -7.09 -0.78 -5.66
N VAL A 10 -6.46 -1.96 -5.67
CA VAL A 10 -5.08 -2.11 -6.13
C VAL A 10 -5.10 -1.74 -7.60
N GLY A 11 -4.34 -0.72 -7.99
CA GLY A 11 -4.14 -0.39 -9.39
C GLY A 11 -3.62 -1.61 -10.14
N ALA A 12 -4.51 -2.29 -10.85
CA ALA A 12 -4.31 -3.32 -11.87
C ALA A 12 -3.04 -4.21 -11.76
N ALA A 13 -3.22 -5.39 -11.15
CA ALA A 13 -2.87 -6.62 -11.84
C ALA A 13 -3.97 -7.66 -11.57
N HIS A 14 -4.66 -8.07 -12.63
CA HIS A 14 -5.76 -9.03 -12.60
C HIS A 14 -5.39 -10.32 -11.84
N GLY A 15 -6.22 -10.72 -10.87
CA GLY A 15 -6.15 -12.05 -10.27
C GLY A 15 -6.86 -12.10 -8.92
N GLY A 16 -8.04 -12.70 -8.90
CA GLY A 16 -8.94 -12.69 -7.74
C GLY A 16 -8.43 -13.41 -6.50
N LEU A 17 -9.11 -13.07 -5.39
CA LEU A 17 -9.24 -13.80 -4.13
C LEU A 17 -8.05 -14.69 -3.76
N GLY A 18 -7.08 -14.07 -3.10
CA GLY A 18 -6.03 -14.76 -2.40
C GLY A 18 -5.26 -13.79 -1.55
N LEU A 19 -5.40 -13.92 -0.23
CA LEU A 19 -4.32 -13.63 0.72
C LEU A 19 -3.10 -14.48 0.32
N ARG A 20 -2.42 -14.09 -0.75
CA ARG A 20 -1.03 -14.45 -0.98
C ARG A 20 -0.29 -13.21 -0.54
N ALA A 21 0.47 -13.35 0.54
CA ALA A 21 1.41 -12.35 1.02
C ALA A 21 2.48 -12.07 -0.06
N GLY A 22 2.07 -11.45 -1.16
CA GLY A 22 2.93 -10.67 -2.02
C GLY A 22 3.12 -9.33 -1.34
N ALA A 23 4.36 -8.91 -1.18
CA ALA A 23 4.66 -7.62 -0.60
C ALA A 23 3.97 -6.53 -1.44
N LEU A 24 3.19 -5.65 -0.79
CA LEU A 24 2.47 -4.56 -1.47
C LEU A 24 3.45 -3.75 -2.33
N HIS A 25 3.06 -3.46 -3.57
CA HIS A 25 3.87 -2.69 -4.51
C HIS A 25 2.96 -1.83 -5.39
N GLY A 26 3.18 -0.53 -5.40
CA GLY A 26 2.33 0.48 -6.04
C GLY A 26 1.33 1.12 -5.08
N ARG A 27 0.34 1.83 -5.64
CA ARG A 27 -0.70 2.52 -4.87
C ARG A 27 -1.82 1.60 -4.43
N ALA A 28 -2.25 1.78 -3.19
CA ALA A 28 -3.37 1.08 -2.60
C ALA A 28 -4.28 2.07 -1.87
N ARG A 29 -5.58 1.73 -1.85
CA ARG A 29 -6.60 2.45 -1.10
C ARG A 29 -7.54 1.46 -0.43
N GLU A 30 -8.00 1.83 0.74
CA GLU A 30 -8.98 1.10 1.51
C GLU A 30 -10.13 2.02 1.92
N TRP A 31 -11.33 1.45 2.08
CA TRP A 31 -12.54 2.19 2.41
C TRP A 31 -13.22 1.57 3.64
N HIS A 32 -13.76 2.44 4.48
CA HIS A 32 -14.66 2.06 5.55
C HIS A 32 -15.94 1.46 4.98
N ARG A 33 -16.68 0.70 5.79
CA ARG A 33 -17.97 0.11 5.38
C ARG A 33 -18.98 1.15 4.89
N ASN A 34 -18.87 2.39 5.38
CA ASN A 34 -19.73 3.49 4.99
C ASN A 34 -19.35 4.11 3.62
N GLY A 35 -18.32 3.58 2.94
CA GLY A 35 -17.83 4.04 1.64
C GLY A 35 -16.87 5.24 1.71
N GLN A 36 -16.53 5.73 2.90
CA GLN A 36 -15.53 6.78 3.08
C GLN A 36 -14.12 6.19 2.99
N LEU A 37 -13.15 7.01 2.60
CA LEU A 37 -11.75 6.61 2.49
C LEU A 37 -11.21 6.30 3.89
N ALA A 38 -10.67 5.10 4.06
CA ALA A 38 -10.00 4.67 5.29
C ALA A 38 -8.50 4.85 5.18
N GLU A 39 -7.92 4.51 4.02
CA GLU A 39 -6.50 4.61 3.76
C GLU A 39 -6.21 4.94 2.29
N ASP A 40 -5.15 5.71 2.05
CA ASP A 40 -4.52 5.93 0.74
C ASP A 40 -3.02 5.96 0.95
N GLY A 41 -2.30 5.19 0.14
CA GLY A 41 -0.87 5.03 0.31
C GLY A 41 -0.17 4.45 -0.89
N GLU A 42 1.16 4.48 -0.83
CA GLU A 42 2.03 3.89 -1.82
C GLU A 42 3.08 3.03 -1.14
N TYR A 43 3.25 1.82 -1.67
CA TYR A 43 4.05 0.77 -1.08
C TYR A 43 5.06 0.26 -2.10
N GLU A 44 6.24 -0.15 -1.65
CA GLU A 44 7.24 -0.75 -2.53
C GLU A 44 7.94 -1.90 -1.79
N TYR A 45 7.84 -3.11 -2.33
CA TYR A 45 8.37 -4.32 -1.67
C TYR A 45 7.81 -4.52 -0.25
N GLY A 46 6.57 -4.08 -0.02
CA GLY A 46 5.91 -4.12 1.28
C GLY A 46 6.32 -3.00 2.24
N ILE A 47 7.16 -2.06 1.81
CA ILE A 47 7.56 -0.89 2.59
C ILE A 47 6.66 0.28 2.22
N THR A 48 6.02 0.89 3.21
CA THR A 48 5.21 2.10 3.02
C THR A 48 6.11 3.28 2.66
N LEU A 49 5.89 3.90 1.51
CA LEU A 49 6.56 5.15 1.09
C LEU A 49 5.85 6.35 1.68
N TRP A 50 4.52 6.35 1.63
CA TRP A 50 3.65 7.29 2.29
C TRP A 50 2.27 6.64 2.50
N ALA A 51 1.57 7.05 3.55
CA ALA A 51 0.20 6.63 3.81
C ALA A 51 -0.54 7.71 4.58
N LYS A 52 -1.82 7.87 4.30
CA LYS A 52 -2.76 8.66 5.08
C LYS A 52 -3.89 7.75 5.54
N GLN A 53 -4.28 7.90 6.78
CA GLN A 53 -5.39 7.14 7.37
C GLN A 53 -6.44 8.11 7.93
N TRP A 54 -7.71 7.78 7.72
CA TRP A 54 -8.85 8.56 8.18
C TRP A 54 -9.81 7.70 8.99
N ASP A 55 -10.48 8.32 9.96
CA ASP A 55 -11.56 7.67 10.70
C ASP A 55 -12.84 7.51 9.84
N GLU A 56 -13.87 6.86 10.40
CA GLU A 56 -15.16 6.66 9.69
C GLU A 56 -15.90 7.98 9.35
N ASN A 57 -15.46 9.12 9.88
CA ASN A 57 -16.02 10.44 9.61
C ASN A 57 -15.16 11.25 8.61
N GLY A 58 -14.09 10.67 8.10
CA GLY A 58 -13.16 11.33 7.18
C GLY A 58 -12.19 12.29 7.87
N VAL A 59 -12.01 12.18 9.19
CA VAL A 59 -11.01 12.95 9.95
C VAL A 59 -9.67 12.25 9.81
N LEU A 60 -8.63 13.00 9.40
CA LEU A 60 -7.28 12.48 9.26
C LEU A 60 -6.71 12.10 10.63
N GLU A 61 -6.37 10.83 10.81
CA GLU A 61 -5.76 10.31 12.04
C GLU A 61 -4.25 10.13 11.90
N GLU A 62 -3.77 9.76 10.71
CA GLU A 62 -2.35 9.53 10.44
C GLU A 62 -1.94 10.12 9.09
N ASP A 63 -0.74 10.70 9.05
CA ASP A 63 -0.07 11.16 7.83
C ASP A 63 1.40 10.76 7.93
N TYR A 64 1.73 9.63 7.30
CA TYR A 64 3.04 9.03 7.32
C TYR A 64 3.77 9.25 5.99
N THR A 65 5.07 9.52 6.07
CA THR A 65 5.96 9.56 4.92
C THR A 65 7.30 8.99 5.35
N LEU A 66 7.79 8.01 4.60
CA LEU A 66 9.08 7.38 4.85
C LEU A 66 10.21 8.39 4.69
N THR A 67 11.02 8.51 5.73
CA THR A 67 12.18 9.40 5.79
C THR A 67 13.48 8.63 5.60
N GLU A 68 14.53 9.34 5.18
CA GLU A 68 15.85 8.71 4.94
C GLU A 68 16.48 8.12 6.20
N SER A 69 16.10 8.64 7.36
CA SER A 69 16.58 8.22 8.69
C SER A 69 16.02 6.89 9.15
N GLU A 70 14.89 6.44 8.59
CA GLU A 70 14.22 5.22 9.02
C GLU A 70 14.93 3.97 8.47
N SER A 71 14.92 2.90 9.25
CA SER A 71 15.51 1.61 8.85
C SER A 71 14.91 1.08 7.55
N ASP A 72 13.62 1.34 7.35
CA ASP A 72 12.86 0.90 6.19
C ASP A 72 13.35 1.58 4.91
N HIS A 73 13.85 2.81 4.99
CA HIS A 73 14.48 3.47 3.85
C HIS A 73 15.75 2.73 3.39
N ARG A 74 16.55 2.23 4.33
CA ARG A 74 17.73 1.40 3.98
C ARG A 74 17.33 0.08 3.34
N THR A 75 16.29 -0.55 3.87
CA THR A 75 15.74 -1.81 3.32
C THR A 75 15.18 -1.60 1.91
N LEU A 76 14.47 -0.49 1.69
CA LEU A 76 13.93 -0.10 0.40
C LEU A 76 15.05 0.07 -0.64
N LEU A 77 16.12 0.80 -0.28
CA LEU A 77 17.28 0.96 -1.16
C LEU A 77 17.96 -0.37 -1.49
N HIS A 78 18.04 -1.29 -0.52
CA HIS A 78 18.58 -2.63 -0.74
C HIS A 78 17.74 -3.41 -1.78
N PHE A 79 16.41 -3.44 -1.63
CA PHE A 79 15.54 -4.10 -2.60
C PHE A 79 15.56 -3.45 -3.98
N ARG A 80 15.57 -2.11 -4.05
CA ARG A 80 15.74 -1.36 -5.31
C ARG A 80 17.04 -1.71 -6.02
N ALA A 81 18.14 -1.89 -5.29
CA ALA A 81 19.41 -2.29 -5.89
C ALA A 81 19.38 -3.73 -6.43
N LEU A 82 18.70 -4.65 -5.74
CA LEU A 82 18.58 -6.05 -6.15
C LEU A 82 17.67 -6.23 -7.37
N HIS A 83 16.58 -5.46 -7.46
CA HIS A 83 15.53 -5.65 -8.46
C HIS A 83 15.51 -4.58 -9.56
N GLY A 84 16.04 -3.39 -9.31
CA GLY A 84 16.13 -2.28 -10.28
C GLY A 84 17.34 -2.35 -11.21
N GLY A 85 18.25 -3.32 -11.02
CA GLY A 85 19.43 -3.54 -11.86
C GLY A 85 19.18 -4.33 -13.16
N ALA A 86 18.02 -4.97 -13.31
CA ALA A 86 17.64 -5.64 -14.55
C ALA A 86 16.84 -4.68 -15.43
N SER A 87 17.54 -3.79 -16.13
CA SER A 87 17.02 -3.26 -17.39
C SER A 87 16.86 -4.46 -18.33
N TRP A 88 15.66 -5.00 -18.45
CA TRP A 88 15.36 -6.00 -19.48
C TRP A 88 15.26 -5.32 -20.85
N PRO A 89 15.84 -5.96 -21.88
CA PRO A 89 16.08 -5.37 -23.21
C PRO A 89 14.79 -5.03 -23.97
#